data_AF-H8YZ85-F1
#
_entry.id   AF-H8YZ85-F1
#
_cell.length_a   1.000
_cell.length_b   1.000
_cell.length_c   1.000
_cell.angle_alpha   90.00
_cell.angle_beta   90.00
_cell.angle_gamma   90.00
#
_symmetry.space_group_name_H-M   'P 1'
#
loop_
_entity.id
_entity.type
_entity.pdbx_description
1 polymer ?
#
loop_
_entity_poly.entity_id
_entity_poly.type
_entity_poly.pdbx_seq_one_letter_code
_entity_poly.pdbx_strand_id
1 'polypeptide(L)'
;MLYRLFNSTRSSTAQIKPGITAALLGLALTGCSGGGLIAPETPQSNDFLNQLSANCGKLNIGNQPIDYLLNMDSNDTYFIDEASKLSAGTVDKATFASDINAFYPTGRNQAALECIFTQLGTSAP
;
A
#
# COMPACT_ATOMS: atom_id res chain seq x y z
N MET A 1 -58.69 -39.58 -2.78
CA MET A 1 -57.86 -38.61 -2.03
C MET A 1 -56.42 -38.79 -2.49
N LEU A 2 -56.11 -38.23 -3.66
CA LEU A 2 -55.44 -36.94 -3.91
C LEU A 2 -53.92 -37.02 -3.78
N TYR A 3 -53.29 -36.67 -4.90
CA TYR A 3 -51.92 -36.88 -5.31
C TYR A 3 -50.90 -36.02 -4.54
N ARG A 4 -49.69 -36.56 -4.39
CA ARG A 4 -48.47 -35.80 -4.10
C ARG A 4 -48.05 -35.00 -5.35
N LEU A 5 -47.42 -33.85 -5.12
CA LEU A 5 -46.06 -33.47 -5.59
C LEU A 5 -45.96 -31.99 -6.01
N PHE A 6 -45.05 -31.31 -5.31
CA PHE A 6 -44.03 -30.36 -5.78
C PHE A 6 -44.42 -29.23 -6.74
N ASN A 7 -44.22 -28.03 -6.20
CA ASN A 7 -44.40 -26.74 -6.83
C ASN A 7 -43.35 -26.46 -7.93
N SER A 8 -43.80 -25.65 -8.87
CA SER A 8 -43.33 -25.42 -10.23
C SER A 8 -41.87 -24.94 -10.37
N THR A 9 -41.17 -25.56 -11.32
CA THR A 9 -39.86 -25.15 -11.83
C THR A 9 -39.94 -23.97 -12.82
N ARG A 10 -39.15 -22.94 -12.51
CA ARG A 10 -38.29 -22.07 -13.35
C ARG A 10 -38.83 -21.47 -14.66
N SER A 11 -38.80 -20.14 -14.64
CA SER A 11 -38.95 -19.17 -15.72
C SER A 11 -38.00 -19.41 -16.91
N SER A 12 -38.54 -19.30 -18.13
CA SER A 12 -37.83 -19.26 -19.41
C SER A 12 -37.01 -17.98 -19.57
N THR A 13 -35.74 -18.10 -19.91
CA THR A 13 -35.01 -17.11 -20.73
C THR A 13 -33.94 -17.79 -21.58
N ALA A 14 -33.79 -17.26 -22.78
CA ALA A 14 -33.25 -17.88 -23.98
C ALA A 14 -31.75 -18.21 -23.94
N GLN A 15 -31.42 -19.31 -24.61
CA GLN A 15 -30.08 -19.76 -24.99
C GLN A 15 -29.41 -18.77 -25.97
N ILE A 16 -28.23 -18.24 -25.61
CA ILE A 16 -27.38 -17.41 -26.48
C ILE A 16 -26.12 -18.21 -26.86
N LYS A 17 -25.86 -18.32 -28.17
CA LYS A 17 -24.72 -19.01 -28.81
C LYS A 17 -23.36 -18.39 -28.44
N PRO A 18 -22.26 -19.18 -28.42
CA PRO A 18 -20.93 -18.68 -28.13
C PRO A 18 -20.30 -18.11 -29.41
N GLY A 19 -20.06 -16.80 -29.43
CA GLY A 19 -19.24 -16.11 -30.42
C GLY A 19 -17.94 -15.66 -29.75
N ILE A 20 -16.81 -16.10 -30.30
CA ILE A 20 -15.46 -15.69 -29.89
C ILE A 20 -15.28 -14.22 -30.24
N THR A 21 -15.08 -13.37 -29.24
CA THR A 21 -14.57 -12.00 -29.44
C THR A 21 -13.42 -11.78 -28.47
N ALA A 22 -12.21 -11.82 -29.01
CA ALA A 22 -10.98 -11.42 -28.33
C ALA A 22 -10.66 -9.95 -28.66
N ALA A 23 -9.90 -9.32 -27.74
CA ALA A 23 -9.09 -8.10 -27.95
C ALA A 23 -9.89 -6.75 -27.91
N LEU A 24 -9.51 -5.68 -27.22
CA LEU A 24 -8.32 -5.27 -26.48
C LEU A 24 -8.74 -4.33 -25.33
N LEU A 25 -8.26 -4.56 -24.10
CA LEU A 25 -8.20 -3.51 -23.08
C LEU A 25 -6.90 -2.74 -23.27
N GLY A 26 -6.98 -1.63 -24.03
CA GLY A 26 -5.91 -0.64 -24.09
C GLY A 26 -5.89 0.18 -22.80
N LEU A 27 -5.19 -0.30 -21.78
CA LEU A 27 -4.77 0.53 -20.65
C LEU A 27 -3.52 1.30 -21.07
N ALA A 28 -3.74 2.50 -21.60
CA ALA A 28 -2.69 3.49 -21.75
C ALA A 28 -2.31 4.02 -20.34
N LEU A 29 -1.40 3.31 -19.66
CA LEU A 29 -0.65 3.88 -18.55
C LEU A 29 0.43 4.77 -19.13
N THR A 30 0.09 6.03 -19.41
CA THR A 30 1.09 7.10 -19.48
C THR A 30 1.61 7.33 -18.06
N GLY A 31 2.48 6.43 -17.60
CA GLY A 31 3.21 6.56 -16.35
C GLY A 31 4.19 7.71 -16.48
N CYS A 32 4.06 8.67 -15.56
CA CYS A 32 4.88 9.85 -15.40
C CYS A 32 6.38 9.56 -15.56
N SER A 33 6.98 10.21 -16.56
CA SER A 33 8.42 10.41 -16.65
C SER A 33 8.85 11.38 -15.55
N GLY A 34 9.56 10.90 -14.51
CA GLY A 34 10.15 11.84 -13.56
C GLY A 34 10.82 11.20 -12.33
N GLY A 35 12.15 11.18 -12.34
CA GLY A 35 12.95 11.42 -11.14
C GLY A 35 13.41 10.20 -10.32
N GLY A 36 14.69 9.86 -10.50
CA GLY A 36 15.61 9.25 -9.53
C GLY A 36 15.07 8.32 -8.44
N LEU A 37 15.32 7.02 -8.61
CA LEU A 37 15.54 6.01 -7.54
C LEU A 37 14.65 6.11 -6.29
N ILE A 38 13.35 6.37 -6.45
CA ILE A 38 12.36 6.09 -5.41
C ILE A 38 11.89 4.65 -5.64
N ALA A 39 11.88 3.83 -4.59
CA ALA A 39 11.33 2.47 -4.64
C ALA A 39 9.97 2.47 -5.36
N PRO A 40 9.65 1.44 -6.18
CA PRO A 40 8.42 1.44 -6.95
C PRO A 40 7.21 1.65 -6.05
N GLU A 41 6.45 2.72 -6.32
CA GLU A 41 5.20 3.06 -5.66
C GLU A 41 4.13 2.02 -6.02
N THR A 42 4.24 0.85 -5.39
CA THR A 42 3.22 -0.18 -5.48
C THR A 42 2.00 0.24 -4.67
N PRO A 43 0.79 -0.26 -4.99
CA PRO A 43 -0.38 -0.05 -4.14
C PRO A 43 -0.10 -0.41 -2.67
N GLN A 44 0.62 -1.51 -2.44
CA GLN A 44 1.03 -1.96 -1.10
C GLN A 44 1.90 -0.93 -0.36
N SER A 45 2.88 -0.32 -1.04
CA SER A 45 3.72 0.76 -0.48
C SER A 45 2.85 1.94 -0.05
N ASN A 46 1.98 2.42 -0.95
CA ASN A 46 1.08 3.53 -0.65
C ASN A 46 0.14 3.24 0.52
N ASP A 47 -0.42 2.05 0.61
CA ASP A 47 -1.30 1.66 1.71
C ASP A 47 -0.55 1.66 3.05
N PHE A 48 0.70 1.18 3.05
CA PHE A 48 1.56 1.23 4.22
C PHE A 48 1.89 2.68 4.62
N LEU A 49 2.30 3.53 3.67
CA LEU A 49 2.59 4.94 3.94
C LEU A 49 1.37 5.70 4.45
N ASN A 50 0.18 5.45 3.90
CA ASN A 50 -1.09 5.99 4.39
C ASN A 50 -1.36 5.54 5.83
N GLN A 51 -1.10 4.28 6.13
CA GLN A 51 -1.24 3.74 7.48
C GLN A 51 -0.25 4.38 8.47
N LEU A 52 1.00 4.60 8.05
CA LEU A 52 1.99 5.32 8.86
C LEU A 52 1.55 6.75 9.13
N SER A 53 1.04 7.46 8.13
CA SER A 53 0.51 8.81 8.29
C SER A 53 -0.64 8.85 9.32
N ALA A 54 -1.58 7.91 9.23
CA ALA A 54 -2.73 7.84 10.11
C ALA A 54 -2.37 7.49 11.56
N ASN A 55 -1.48 6.52 11.77
CA ASN A 55 -1.25 5.91 13.09
C ASN A 55 0.02 6.42 13.78
N CYS A 56 1.04 6.79 13.00
CA CYS A 56 2.36 7.20 13.50
C CYS A 56 2.68 8.67 13.17
N GLY A 57 1.83 9.37 12.40
CA GLY A 57 2.13 10.67 11.80
C GLY A 57 2.66 11.76 12.75
N LYS A 58 2.25 11.73 14.03
CA LYS A 58 2.67 12.72 15.04
C LYS A 58 3.96 12.36 15.77
N LEU A 59 4.52 11.17 15.54
CA LEU A 59 5.80 10.75 16.08
C LEU A 59 6.92 11.29 15.19
N ASN A 60 8.05 11.59 15.82
CA ASN A 60 9.16 12.21 15.12
C ASN A 60 10.17 11.18 14.63
N ILE A 61 10.60 11.39 13.39
CA ILE A 61 11.85 10.86 12.85
C ILE A 61 12.79 12.08 12.67
N GLY A 62 13.95 12.01 13.31
CA GLY A 62 14.84 13.15 13.41
C GLY A 62 14.22 14.29 14.20
N ASN A 63 13.99 15.41 13.51
CA ASN A 63 13.35 16.62 14.04
C ASN A 63 11.96 16.85 13.43
N GLN A 64 11.51 15.96 12.54
CA GLN A 64 10.28 16.15 11.78
C GLN A 64 9.24 15.09 12.19
N PRO A 65 7.96 15.48 12.27
CA PRO A 65 6.89 14.50 12.40
C PRO A 65 6.76 13.67 11.12
N ILE A 66 6.34 12.41 11.23
CA ILE A 66 6.17 11.50 10.09
C ILE A 66 5.20 12.07 9.06
N ASP A 67 4.13 12.76 9.47
CA ASP A 67 3.17 13.35 8.54
C ASP A 67 3.78 14.45 7.64
N TYR A 68 4.77 15.19 8.16
CA TYR A 68 5.56 16.12 7.36
C TYR A 68 6.46 15.37 6.38
N LEU A 69 7.16 14.32 6.83
CA LEU A 69 8.07 13.53 5.99
C LEU A 69 7.33 12.77 4.87
N LEU A 70 6.04 12.47 5.06
CA LEU A 70 5.18 11.84 4.06
C LEU A 70 4.45 12.85 3.16
N ASN A 71 4.55 14.15 3.43
CA ASN A 71 3.90 15.17 2.61
C ASN A 71 4.64 15.35 1.28
N MET A 72 3.91 15.47 0.17
CA MET A 72 4.47 15.74 -1.16
C MET A 72 5.18 17.11 -1.25
N ASP A 73 4.86 18.03 -0.35
CA ASP A 73 5.55 19.33 -0.24
C ASP A 73 6.89 19.23 0.52
N SER A 74 7.19 18.10 1.15
CA SER A 74 8.49 17.82 1.77
C SER A 74 9.52 17.53 0.69
N ASN A 75 10.70 18.13 0.82
CA ASN A 75 11.86 17.80 -0.02
C ASN A 75 12.67 16.61 0.51
N ASP A 76 12.25 16.02 1.64
CA ASP A 76 12.89 14.86 2.24
C ASP A 76 12.18 13.58 1.81
N THR A 77 12.69 12.95 0.75
CA THR A 77 12.15 11.71 0.18
C THR A 77 12.77 10.45 0.79
N TYR A 78 13.77 10.60 1.67
CA TYR A 78 14.53 9.45 2.18
C TYR A 78 13.67 8.56 3.07
N PHE A 79 12.88 9.17 3.97
CA PHE A 79 11.95 8.42 4.81
C PHE A 79 10.93 7.63 3.98
N ILE A 80 10.39 8.23 2.91
CA ILE A 80 9.45 7.55 2.01
C ILE A 80 10.13 6.34 1.36
N ASP A 81 11.30 6.52 0.77
CA ASP A 81 12.04 5.44 0.10
C ASP A 81 12.34 4.26 1.05
N GLU A 82 12.84 4.55 2.26
CA GLU A 82 13.13 3.52 3.26
C GLU A 82 11.86 2.82 3.77
N ALA A 83 10.77 3.56 4.00
CA ALA A 83 9.52 2.99 4.45
C ALA A 83 8.89 2.09 3.36
N SER A 84 9.00 2.50 2.09
CA SER A 84 8.59 1.70 0.94
C SER A 84 9.40 0.41 0.83
N LYS A 85 10.73 0.46 0.96
CA LYS A 85 11.59 -0.74 0.98
C LYS A 85 11.25 -1.69 2.13
N LEU A 86 10.97 -1.15 3.33
CA LEU A 86 10.57 -1.94 4.48
C LEU A 86 9.24 -2.66 4.21
N SER A 87 8.25 -1.96 3.65
CA SER A 87 6.95 -2.53 3.32
C SER A 87 7.02 -3.62 2.24
N ALA A 88 7.94 -3.46 1.28
CA ALA A 88 8.19 -4.42 0.21
C ALA A 88 9.06 -5.61 0.66
N GLY A 89 9.54 -5.62 1.91
CA GLY A 89 10.46 -6.63 2.44
C GLY A 89 11.85 -6.61 1.79
N THR A 90 12.21 -5.51 1.13
CA THR A 90 13.55 -5.31 0.54
C THR A 90 14.59 -5.03 1.62
N VAL A 91 14.19 -4.37 2.70
CA VAL A 91 14.99 -4.22 3.93
C VAL A 91 14.21 -4.77 5.11
N ASP A 92 14.92 -5.31 6.11
CA ASP A 92 14.31 -5.75 7.36
C ASP A 92 14.21 -4.62 8.39
N LYS A 93 13.58 -4.90 9.53
CA LYS A 93 13.40 -3.91 10.60
C LYS A 93 14.74 -3.38 11.13
N ALA A 94 15.76 -4.23 11.21
CA ALA A 94 17.06 -3.86 11.75
C ALA A 94 17.80 -2.90 10.80
N THR A 95 17.78 -3.22 9.50
CA THR A 95 18.35 -2.39 8.43
C THR A 95 17.63 -1.04 8.39
N PHE A 96 16.30 -1.04 8.33
CA PHE A 96 15.50 0.20 8.38
C PHE A 96 15.82 1.06 9.61
N ALA A 97 15.86 0.47 10.81
CA ALA A 97 16.19 1.21 12.03
C ALA A 97 17.62 1.79 11.99
N SER A 98 18.58 1.04 11.45
CA SER A 98 19.96 1.50 11.28
C SER A 98 20.02 2.69 10.33
N ASP A 99 19.39 2.56 9.17
CA ASP A 99 19.38 3.56 8.10
C ASP A 99 18.70 4.86 8.54
N ILE A 100 17.54 4.74 9.20
CA ILE A 100 16.85 5.88 9.81
C ILE A 100 17.70 6.58 10.87
N ASN A 101 18.36 5.83 11.76
CA ASN A 101 19.19 6.44 12.80
C ASN A 101 20.48 7.07 12.25
N ALA A 102 20.99 6.56 11.13
CA ALA A 102 22.14 7.13 10.45
C ALA A 102 21.78 8.43 9.72
N PHE A 103 20.66 8.46 9.01
CA PHE A 103 20.21 9.62 8.24
C PHE A 103 19.58 10.71 9.11
N TYR A 104 18.87 10.31 10.18
CA TYR A 104 18.22 11.20 11.14
C TYR A 104 18.83 11.08 12.55
N PRO A 105 20.08 11.55 12.77
CA PRO A 105 20.85 11.27 13.98
C PRO A 105 20.49 12.18 15.17
N THR A 106 19.21 12.19 15.57
CA THR A 106 18.74 13.00 16.71
C THR A 106 18.59 12.19 18.00
N GLY A 107 18.66 10.86 17.91
CA GLY A 107 18.45 9.95 19.03
C GLY A 107 17.00 9.85 19.52
N ARG A 108 16.03 10.38 18.75
CA ARG A 108 14.61 10.43 19.14
C ARG A 108 13.69 9.54 18.32
N ASN A 109 14.26 8.68 17.47
CA ASN A 109 13.50 7.88 16.51
C ASN A 109 12.80 6.66 17.14
N GLN A 110 13.18 6.25 18.35
CA GLN A 110 12.76 4.97 18.95
C GLN A 110 11.23 4.79 18.96
N ALA A 111 10.47 5.78 19.46
CA ALA A 111 9.02 5.67 19.53
C ALA A 111 8.37 5.59 18.13
N ALA A 112 8.91 6.33 17.17
CA ALA A 112 8.45 6.29 15.78
C ALA A 112 8.75 4.92 15.13
N LEU A 113 9.97 4.39 15.32
CA LEU A 113 10.38 3.07 14.83
C LEU A 113 9.49 1.96 15.40
N GLU A 114 9.22 1.99 16.70
CA GLU A 114 8.30 1.06 17.35
C GLU A 114 6.91 1.12 16.73
N CYS A 115 6.35 2.32 16.55
CA CYS A 115 5.07 2.49 15.88
C CYS A 115 5.08 1.90 14.46
N ILE A 116 6.05 2.27 13.62
CA ILE A 116 6.18 1.77 12.24
C ILE A 116 6.20 0.23 12.22
N PHE A 117 6.95 -0.40 13.11
CA PHE A 117 7.09 -1.84 13.14
C PHE A 117 5.84 -2.60 13.60
N THR A 118 4.93 -1.94 14.34
CA THR A 118 3.60 -2.49 14.66
C THR A 118 2.64 -2.47 13.47
N GLN A 119 2.90 -1.61 12.47
CA GLN A 119 2.06 -1.51 11.28
C GLN A 119 2.42 -2.58 10.23
N LEU A 120 3.56 -3.24 10.36
CA LEU A 120 3.98 -4.31 9.43
C LEU A 120 3.03 -5.51 9.51
N GLY A 121 2.40 -5.84 8.39
CA GLY A 121 1.43 -6.94 8.27
C GLY A 121 -0.02 -6.54 8.58
N THR A 122 -0.30 -5.25 8.73
CA THR A 122 -1.65 -4.73 9.01
C THR A 122 -2.21 -3.86 7.87
N SER A 123 -1.54 -3.81 6.72
CA SER A 123 -2.03 -3.16 5.50
C SER A 123 -3.40 -3.75 5.14
N ALA A 124 -4.41 -2.89 5.09
CA ALA A 124 -5.81 -3.25 4.86
C ALA A 124 -5.97 -4.09 3.57
N PRO A 125 -6.94 -5.04 3.54
CA PRO A 125 -7.22 -5.87 2.37
C PRO A 125 -7.78 -5.08 1.18
#